data_AF-A0A9W9SWH6-F1
#
_entry.id   AF-A0A9W9SWH6-F1
#
_cell.length_a   1.000
_cell.length_b   1.000
_cell.length_c   1.000
_cell.angle_alpha   90.00
_cell.angle_beta   90.00
_cell.angle_gamma   90.00
#
_symmetry.space_group_name_H-M   'P 1'
#
loop_
_entity.id
_entity.type
_entity.pdbx_description
1 polymer ?
#
loop_
_entity_poly.entity_id
_entity_poly.type
_entity_poly.pdbx_seq_one_letter_code
_entity_poly.pdbx_strand_id
1 'polypeptide(L)'
;MALKGKPLQLVATSDIRYFGAEAFLSPDKYEGKGISLAGDELTFDQMDQTFSRRMGQNLPTAFRPIWFLFMAAMKDMGYMFKW
;
A
#
# COMPACT_ATOMS: atom_id res chain seq x y z
N MET A 1 3.38 -16.16 3.99
CA MET A 1 3.48 -14.75 3.58
C MET A 1 2.75 -13.90 4.61
N ALA A 2 3.25 -12.71 4.95
CA ALA A 2 2.66 -11.86 6.00
C ALA A 2 1.20 -11.47 5.71
N LEU A 3 0.86 -11.28 4.44
CA LEU A 3 -0.45 -10.80 4.00
C LEU A 3 -1.53 -11.89 3.88
N LYS A 4 -1.18 -13.18 3.91
CA LYS A 4 -2.12 -14.33 3.85
C LYS A 4 -3.26 -14.21 2.80
N GLY A 5 -3.00 -13.58 1.64
CA GLY A 5 -4.00 -13.38 0.59
C GLY A 5 -4.98 -12.21 0.81
N LYS A 6 -4.81 -11.42 1.89
CA LYS A 6 -5.60 -10.21 2.11
C LYS A 6 -5.20 -9.13 1.09
N PRO A 7 -6.18 -8.44 0.48
CA PRO A 7 -5.89 -7.33 -0.42
C PRO A 7 -5.42 -6.09 0.35
N LEU A 8 -4.64 -5.25 -0.33
CA LEU A 8 -4.14 -3.98 0.17
C LEU A 8 -4.67 -2.83 -0.68
N GLN A 9 -5.15 -1.78 -0.02
CA GLN A 9 -5.52 -0.54 -0.66
C GLN A 9 -4.26 0.24 -1.03
N LEU A 10 -4.20 0.67 -2.28
CA LEU A 10 -3.06 1.39 -2.87
C LEU A 10 -3.57 2.70 -3.46
N VAL A 11 -2.75 3.74 -3.38
CA VAL A 11 -3.03 5.03 -4.00
C VAL A 11 -1.76 5.57 -4.61
N ALA A 12 -1.87 6.14 -5.82
CA ALA A 12 -0.73 6.79 -6.44
C ALA A 12 -0.46 8.14 -5.75
N THR A 13 0.81 8.46 -5.56
CA THR A 13 1.22 9.74 -4.95
C THR A 13 0.76 10.95 -5.79
N SER A 14 0.62 10.78 -7.11
CA SER A 14 0.05 11.78 -8.02
C SER A 14 -1.41 12.11 -7.70
N ASP A 15 -2.18 11.13 -7.23
CA ASP A 15 -3.60 11.29 -6.93
C ASP A 15 -3.77 11.95 -5.56
N ILE A 16 -2.90 11.61 -4.60
CA ILE A 16 -2.81 12.34 -3.33
C ILE A 16 -2.53 13.83 -3.59
N ARG A 17 -1.59 14.15 -4.49
CA ARG A 17 -1.32 15.54 -4.88
C ARG A 17 -2.56 16.21 -5.47
N TYR A 18 -3.31 15.51 -6.32
CA TYR A 18 -4.53 16.05 -6.91
C TYR A 18 -5.57 16.37 -5.83
N PHE A 19 -5.91 15.39 -4.98
CA PHE A 19 -6.90 15.60 -3.90
C PHE A 19 -6.42 16.59 -2.84
N GLY A 20 -5.12 16.64 -2.56
CA GLY A 20 -4.52 17.62 -1.66
C GLY A 20 -4.68 19.05 -2.20
N ALA A 21 -4.45 19.28 -3.49
CA ALA A 21 -4.67 20.58 -4.11
C ALA A 21 -6.17 20.95 -4.13
N GLU A 22 -7.03 20.02 -4.54
CA GLU A 22 -8.48 20.21 -4.59
C GLU A 22 -9.06 20.54 -3.20
N ALA A 23 -8.55 19.90 -2.15
CA ALA A 23 -9.00 20.16 -0.78
C ALA A 23 -8.78 21.61 -0.34
N PHE A 24 -7.70 22.27 -0.79
CA PHE A 24 -7.44 23.66 -0.49
C PHE A 24 -8.27 24.64 -1.34
N LEU A 25 -8.59 24.27 -2.58
CA LEU A 25 -9.38 25.11 -3.49
C LEU A 25 -10.88 25.07 -3.17
N SER A 26 -11.34 23.98 -2.56
CA SER A 26 -12.75 23.72 -2.26
C SER A 26 -12.99 23.45 -0.75
N PRO A 27 -12.64 24.38 0.15
CA PRO A 27 -12.69 24.15 1.60
C PRO A 27 -14.11 23.80 2.10
N ASP A 28 -15.14 24.34 1.46
CA ASP A 28 -16.56 24.00 1.70
C ASP A 28 -16.86 22.49 1.59
N LYS A 29 -16.11 21.79 0.73
CA LYS A 29 -16.28 20.34 0.54
C LYS A 29 -15.42 19.49 1.45
N TYR A 30 -14.25 19.97 1.88
CA TYR A 30 -13.20 19.12 2.46
C TYR A 30 -12.81 19.48 3.90
N GLU A 31 -13.15 20.68 4.38
CA GLU A 31 -12.79 21.13 5.73
C GLU A 31 -13.34 20.20 6.83
N GLY A 32 -12.47 19.83 7.77
CA GLY A 32 -12.83 18.98 8.91
C GLY A 32 -13.09 17.50 8.58
N LYS A 33 -12.88 17.05 7.34
CA LYS A 33 -13.16 15.67 6.92
C LYS A 33 -11.90 14.81 6.85
N GLY A 34 -11.99 13.58 7.37
CA GLY A 34 -11.02 12.51 7.12
C GLY A 34 -11.52 11.64 5.96
N ILE A 35 -10.88 11.73 4.79
CA ILE A 35 -11.27 10.98 3.60
C ILE A 35 -10.21 9.91 3.33
N SER A 36 -10.64 8.65 3.24
CA SER A 36 -9.76 7.55 2.81
C SER A 36 -9.56 7.61 1.30
N LEU A 37 -8.33 7.46 0.84
CA LEU A 37 -7.97 7.45 -0.58
C LEU A 37 -7.41 6.09 -0.97
N ALA A 38 -8.08 5.42 -1.90
CA ALA A 38 -7.61 4.20 -2.55
C ALA A 38 -7.95 4.29 -4.05
N GLY A 39 -6.94 4.11 -4.89
CA GLY A 39 -7.10 4.01 -6.35
C GLY A 39 -7.16 2.56 -6.84
N ASP A 40 -6.65 1.62 -6.06
CA ASP A 40 -6.71 0.19 -6.35
C ASP A 40 -6.74 -0.62 -5.05
N GLU A 41 -7.18 -1.88 -5.14
CA GLU A 41 -7.20 -2.84 -4.04
C GLU A 41 -6.76 -4.21 -4.56
N LEU A 42 -5.52 -4.61 -4.23
CA LEU A 42 -4.86 -5.76 -4.84
C LEU A 42 -4.33 -6.73 -3.78
N THR A 43 -4.50 -8.03 -4.04
CA THR A 43 -3.74 -9.07 -3.33
C THR A 43 -2.29 -9.10 -3.82
N PHE A 44 -1.41 -9.74 -3.03
CA PHE A 44 -0.01 -9.93 -3.44
C PHE A 44 0.12 -10.65 -4.79
N ASP A 45 -0.72 -11.66 -5.04
CA ASP A 45 -0.68 -12.44 -6.28
C ASP A 45 -1.14 -11.61 -7.48
N GLN A 46 -2.16 -10.77 -7.32
CA GLN A 46 -2.61 -9.84 -8.36
C GLN A 46 -1.55 -8.78 -8.67
N MET A 47 -0.84 -8.31 -7.63
CA MET A 47 0.27 -7.39 -7.79
C MET A 47 1.43 -8.04 -8.55
N ASP A 48 1.82 -9.27 -8.20
CA ASP A 48 2.88 -10.02 -8.89
C ASP A 48 2.54 -10.29 -10.36
N GLN A 49 1.30 -10.70 -10.65
CA GLN A 49 0.83 -10.87 -12.04
C GLN A 49 0.91 -9.58 -12.84
N THR A 50 0.44 -8.47 -12.26
CA THR A 50 0.45 -7.16 -12.93
C THR A 50 1.87 -6.67 -13.15
N PHE A 51 2.74 -6.79 -12.14
CA PHE A 51 4.15 -6.43 -12.21
C PHE A 51 4.87 -7.26 -13.28
N SER A 52 4.69 -8.58 -13.26
CA SER A 52 5.33 -9.50 -14.21
C SER A 52 4.91 -9.21 -15.64
N ARG A 53 3.62 -8.95 -15.89
CA ARG A 53 3.12 -8.59 -17.22
C ARG A 53 3.73 -7.28 -17.74
N ARG A 54 4.01 -6.32 -16.86
CA ARG A 54 4.51 -4.99 -17.23
C ARG A 54 6.03 -4.93 -17.32
N MET A 55 6.73 -5.62 -16.43
CA MET A 55 8.18 -5.53 -16.25
C MET A 55 8.93 -6.72 -16.84
N GLY A 56 8.24 -7.80 -17.22
CA GLY A 56 8.84 -9.01 -17.80
C GLY A 56 9.61 -9.87 -16.81
N GLN A 57 9.48 -9.61 -15.50
CA GLN A 57 10.13 -10.35 -14.43
C GLN A 57 9.23 -10.42 -13.20
N ASN A 58 9.38 -11.47 -12.40
CA ASN A 58 8.61 -11.65 -11.17
C ASN A 58 8.92 -10.55 -10.15
N LEU A 59 7.96 -10.30 -9.26
CA LEU A 59 8.12 -9.30 -8.20
C LEU A 59 9.29 -9.69 -7.28
N PRO A 60 10.28 -8.80 -7.09
CA PRO A 60 11.40 -9.08 -6.20
C PRO A 60 10.90 -9.18 -4.76
N THR A 61 11.17 -10.31 -4.12
CA THR A 61 10.90 -10.53 -2.69
C THR A 61 12.21 -10.56 -1.94
N ALA A 62 12.26 -9.98 -0.74
CA ALA A 62 13.49 -10.02 0.05
C ALA A 62 13.64 -11.35 0.79
N PHE A 63 14.88 -11.68 1.16
CA PHE A 63 15.22 -12.97 1.76
C PHE A 63 14.51 -13.18 3.09
N ARG A 64 13.83 -14.33 3.22
CA ARG A 64 12.86 -14.61 4.29
C ARG A 64 13.44 -14.49 5.71
N PRO A 65 14.66 -14.97 6.02
CA PRO A 65 15.29 -14.77 7.33
C PRO A 65 15.56 -13.31 7.70
N ILE A 66 15.99 -12.49 6.72
CA ILE A 66 16.25 -11.06 6.93
C ILE A 66 14.93 -10.34 7.24
N TRP A 67 13.86 -10.69 6.53
CA TRP A 67 12.51 -10.19 6.83
C TRP A 67 12.04 -10.54 8.25
N PHE A 68 12.23 -11.78 8.69
CA PHE A 68 11.84 -12.16 10.06
C PHE A 68 12.62 -11.39 11.13
N LEU A 69 13.93 -11.18 10.93
CA LEU A 69 14.76 -10.39 11.83
C LEU A 69 14.29 -8.93 11.87
N PHE A 70 14.01 -8.34 10.71
CA PHE A 70 13.50 -6.97 10.59
C PHE A 70 12.16 -6.78 11.32
N MET A 71 11.20 -7.69 11.12
CA MET A 71 9.90 -7.62 11.80
C MET A 71 10.00 -7.86 13.32
N ALA A 72 10.98 -8.64 13.78
CA ALA A 72 11.23 -8.82 15.21
C ALA A 72 11.86 -7.56 15.85
N ALA A 73 12.72 -6.86 15.12
CA ALA A 73 13.35 -5.62 15.56
C ALA A 73 12.37 -4.43 15.55
N MET A 74 11.54 -4.30 14.51
CA MET A 74 10.55 -3.23 14.36
C MET A 74 9.15 -3.71 14.77
N LYS A 75 8.90 -3.72 16.08
CA LYS A 75 7.66 -4.26 16.67
C LYS A 75 6.39 -3.64 16.09
N ASP A 76 6.36 -2.32 15.86
CA ASP A 76 5.18 -1.63 15.32
C ASP A 76 4.83 -2.10 13.90
N MET A 77 5.83 -2.22 13.03
CA MET A 77 5.65 -2.85 11.71
C MET A 77 5.20 -4.31 11.86
N GLY A 78 5.79 -5.06 12.80
CA GLY A 78 5.39 -6.43 13.12
C GLY A 78 3.90 -6.55 13.50
N TYR A 79 3.36 -5.60 14.25
CA TYR A 79 1.95 -5.61 14.67
C TYR A 79 0.99 -5.32 13.52
N MET A 80 1.36 -4.46 12.56
CA MET A 80 0.52 -4.14 11.39
C MET A 80 0.12 -5.38 10.57
N PHE A 81 0.94 -6.43 10.58
CA PHE A 81 0.69 -7.67 9.83
C PHE A 81 0.17 -8.84 10.71
N LYS A 82 -0.09 -8.62 12.00
CA LYS A 82 -0.61 -9.66 12.91
C LYS A 82 -2.14 -9.76 12.96
N TRP A 83 -2.83 -8.86 12.27
CA TRP A 83 -4.30 -8.80 12.19
C TRP A 83 -4.91 -9.85 11.23
#